data_AF-A0A6I1YZB5-F1
#
_entry.id   AF-A0A6I1YZB5-F1
#
_cell.length_a   1.000
_cell.length_b   1.000
_cell.length_c   1.000
_cell.angle_alpha   90.00
_cell.angle_beta   90.00
_cell.angle_gamma   90.00
#
_symmetry.space_group_name_H-M   'P 1'
#
loop_
_entity.id
_entity.type
_entity.pdbx_description
1 polymer ?
#
loop_
_entity_poly.entity_id
_entity_poly.type
_entity_poly.pdbx_seq_one_letter_code
_entity_poly.pdbx_strand_id
1 'polypeptide(L)'
;MEVRLEVADNQAVAATFVQDGSQIQLQAFASTVANLWDDVRREIKEGLLRWASREAVEEIGSLGPELIVPRAGDGEALSFVGSDGPGWFLRGVFSGLAVTPGPARDKFENVFRSTIVVRGDRVLPERAPLVLRLPLDAQIRRR
;
A
#
# COMPACT_ATOMS: atom_id res chain seq x y z
N MET A 1 13.21 4.75 -11.57
CA MET A 1 12.42 4.19 -10.46
C MET A 1 13.00 2.82 -10.12
N GLU A 2 13.33 2.61 -8.85
CA GLU A 2 13.81 1.33 -8.30
C GLU A 2 12.60 0.54 -7.75
N VAL A 3 12.62 -0.80 -7.85
CA VAL A 3 11.60 -1.67 -7.24
C VAL A 3 12.26 -2.55 -6.20
N ARG A 4 11.68 -2.57 -5.00
CA ARG A 4 12.08 -3.44 -3.88
C ARG A 4 10.94 -4.39 -3.57
N LEU A 5 11.27 -5.61 -3.16
CA LEU A 5 10.28 -6.62 -2.82
C LEU A 5 10.34 -6.91 -1.34
N GLU A 6 9.17 -7.00 -0.71
CA GLU A 6 9.04 -7.54 0.63
C GLU A 6 8.76 -9.04 0.54
N VAL A 7 9.54 -9.84 1.27
CA VAL A 7 9.45 -11.30 1.26
C VAL A 7 9.00 -11.77 2.64
N ALA A 8 7.88 -12.49 2.67
CA ALA A 8 7.38 -13.20 3.84
C ALA A 8 7.25 -14.69 3.49
N ASP A 9 7.68 -15.58 4.38
CA ASP A 9 7.65 -17.04 4.15
C ASP A 9 8.25 -17.48 2.80
N ASN A 10 9.39 -16.89 2.42
CA ASN A 10 10.08 -17.09 1.13
C ASN A 10 9.24 -16.70 -0.12
N GLN A 11 8.18 -15.94 0.03
CA GLN A 11 7.33 -15.45 -1.05
C GLN A 11 7.30 -13.92 -1.07
N ALA A 12 7.45 -13.32 -2.26
CA ALA A 12 7.28 -11.88 -2.41
C ALA A 12 5.79 -11.52 -2.21
N VAL A 13 5.48 -10.59 -1.31
CA VAL A 13 4.10 -10.23 -0.94
C VAL A 13 3.78 -8.75 -1.12
N ALA A 14 4.80 -7.90 -1.19
CA ALA A 14 4.64 -6.48 -1.47
C ALA A 14 5.75 -5.97 -2.39
N ALA A 15 5.46 -4.90 -3.12
CA ALA A 15 6.41 -4.21 -3.99
C ALA A 15 6.47 -2.73 -3.62
N THR A 16 7.67 -2.23 -3.35
CA THR A 16 7.93 -0.82 -3.06
C THR A 16 8.62 -0.17 -4.25
N PHE A 17 7.98 0.83 -4.83
CA PHE A 17 8.53 1.65 -5.91
C PHE A 17 9.16 2.88 -5.29
N VAL A 18 10.46 3.10 -5.55
CA VAL A 18 11.24 4.18 -4.96
C VAL A 18 11.79 5.09 -6.06
N GLN A 19 11.61 6.39 -5.88
CA GLN A 19 12.17 7.41 -6.76
C GLN A 19 12.35 8.74 -6.00
N ASP A 20 13.53 9.34 -6.14
CA ASP A 20 13.82 10.71 -5.64
C ASP A 20 13.48 10.91 -4.15
N GLY A 21 13.81 9.93 -3.30
CA GLY A 21 13.53 9.96 -1.85
C GLY A 21 12.06 9.80 -1.46
N SER A 22 11.20 9.50 -2.44
CA SER A 22 9.78 9.22 -2.25
C SER A 22 9.48 7.78 -2.68
N GLN A 23 8.40 7.22 -2.14
CA GLN A 23 8.03 5.85 -2.48
C GLN A 23 6.53 5.59 -2.32
N ILE A 24 6.08 4.54 -3.00
CA ILE A 24 4.81 3.87 -2.73
C ILE A 24 5.07 2.38 -2.52
N GLN A 25 4.60 1.84 -1.39
CA GLN A 25 4.51 0.40 -1.19
C GLN A 25 3.12 -0.08 -1.61
N LEU A 26 3.07 -1.10 -2.46
CA LEU A 26 1.87 -1.79 -2.88
C LEU A 26 1.81 -3.19 -2.28
N GLN A 27 0.69 -3.52 -1.67
CA GLN A 27 0.41 -4.85 -1.16
C GLN A 27 -1.05 -5.20 -1.41
N ALA A 28 -1.29 -6.38 -1.99
CA ALA A 28 -2.62 -6.88 -2.23
C ALA A 28 -2.97 -7.99 -1.23
N PHE A 29 -4.23 -8.05 -0.84
CA PHE A 29 -4.77 -9.01 0.12
C PHE A 29 -5.99 -9.71 -0.45
N ALA A 30 -6.20 -10.95 -0.03
CA ALA A 30 -7.44 -11.67 -0.24
C ALA A 30 -8.58 -10.99 0.51
N SER A 31 -9.74 -10.85 -0.13
CA SER A 31 -10.97 -10.45 0.55
C SER A 31 -12.17 -11.26 0.07
N THR A 32 -13.14 -11.44 0.95
CA THR A 32 -14.44 -12.09 0.73
C THR A 32 -15.60 -11.11 0.87
N VAL A 33 -15.31 -9.90 1.37
CA VAL A 33 -16.27 -8.81 1.54
C VAL A 33 -16.05 -7.73 0.48
N ALA A 34 -17.09 -6.95 0.23
CA ALA A 34 -16.95 -5.70 -0.51
C ALA A 34 -16.49 -4.60 0.46
N ASN A 35 -15.64 -3.67 -0.01
CA ASN A 35 -15.19 -2.47 0.73
C ASN A 35 -14.33 -2.76 1.97
N LEU A 36 -13.39 -3.70 1.88
CA LEU A 36 -12.45 -3.98 2.95
C LEU A 36 -11.59 -2.76 3.30
N TRP A 37 -11.37 -1.82 2.36
CA TRP A 37 -10.60 -0.61 2.61
C TRP A 37 -11.14 0.22 3.78
N ASP A 38 -12.47 0.39 3.89
CA ASP A 38 -13.05 1.25 4.92
C ASP A 38 -12.78 0.71 6.33
N ASP A 39 -12.88 -0.60 6.50
CA ASP A 39 -12.60 -1.26 7.78
C ASP A 39 -11.10 -1.24 8.09
N VAL A 40 -10.25 -1.55 7.11
CA VAL A 40 -8.79 -1.47 7.26
C VAL A 40 -8.35 -0.05 7.61
N ARG A 41 -8.91 0.97 6.95
CA ARG A 41 -8.62 2.38 7.21
C ARG A 41 -8.96 2.76 8.65
N ARG A 42 -10.14 2.35 9.12
CA ARG A 42 -10.59 2.57 10.51
C ARG A 42 -9.66 1.88 11.50
N GLU A 43 -9.35 0.61 11.28
CA GLU A 43 -8.46 -0.18 12.14
C GLU A 43 -7.05 0.42 12.24
N ILE A 44 -6.48 0.90 11.12
CA ILE A 44 -5.18 1.57 11.12
C ILE A 44 -5.24 2.84 11.96
N LYS A 45 -6.24 3.70 11.74
CA LYS A 45 -6.42 4.95 12.48
C LYS A 45 -6.53 4.70 13.98
N GLU A 46 -7.38 3.75 14.38
CA GLU A 46 -7.54 3.38 15.78
C GLU A 46 -6.27 2.76 16.37
N GLY A 47 -5.55 1.93 15.61
CA GLY A 47 -4.29 1.33 16.03
C GLY A 47 -3.19 2.37 16.28
N LEU A 48 -3.08 3.37 15.40
CA LEU A 48 -2.14 4.48 15.56
C LEU A 48 -2.42 5.29 16.84
N LEU A 49 -3.70 5.55 17.12
CA LEU A 49 -4.09 6.27 18.33
C LEU A 49 -3.80 5.44 19.60
N ARG A 50 -4.19 4.15 19.60
CA ARG A 50 -4.05 3.26 20.76
C ARG A 50 -2.59 2.93 21.11
N TRP A 51 -1.76 2.63 20.11
CA TRP A 51 -0.45 2.03 20.34
C TRP A 51 0.73 2.96 20.07
N ALA A 52 0.55 3.96 19.21
CA ALA A 52 1.62 4.90 18.85
C ALA A 52 1.36 6.33 19.35
N SER A 53 0.19 6.59 19.94
CA SER A 53 -0.27 7.94 20.30
C SER A 53 -0.14 8.94 19.13
N ARG A 54 -0.37 8.46 17.90
CA ARG A 54 -0.34 9.26 16.68
C ARG A 54 -1.75 9.46 16.17
N GLU A 55 -2.11 10.70 15.89
CA GLU A 55 -3.34 11.02 15.17
C GLU A 55 -3.16 10.79 13.67
N ALA A 56 -4.24 10.44 13.01
CA ALA A 56 -4.31 10.33 11.56
C ALA A 56 -5.59 11.00 11.06
N VAL A 57 -5.48 11.68 9.92
CA VAL A 57 -6.55 12.47 9.31
C VAL A 57 -7.09 11.70 8.12
N GLU A 58 -8.41 11.62 8.01
CA GLU A 58 -9.06 11.06 6.82
C GLU A 58 -9.37 12.19 5.85
N GLU A 59 -8.99 12.00 4.59
CA GLU A 59 -9.24 12.94 3.51
C GLU A 59 -9.74 12.21 2.26
N ILE A 60 -10.29 12.95 1.30
CA ILE A 60 -10.65 12.41 -0.02
C ILE A 60 -9.65 12.96 -1.03
N GLY A 61 -8.73 12.09 -1.46
CA GLY A 61 -7.75 12.39 -2.50
C GLY A 61 -8.19 11.91 -3.88
N SER A 62 -7.27 11.97 -4.84
CA SER A 62 -7.56 11.54 -6.21
C SER A 62 -7.88 10.03 -6.29
N LEU A 63 -7.31 9.24 -5.36
CA LEU A 63 -7.50 7.79 -5.27
C LEU A 63 -8.73 7.39 -4.42
N GLY A 64 -9.54 8.35 -4.00
CA GLY A 64 -10.69 8.13 -3.12
C GLY A 64 -10.33 8.45 -1.66
N PRO A 65 -10.98 7.81 -0.68
CA PRO A 65 -10.69 8.05 0.73
C PRO A 65 -9.28 7.59 1.10
N GLU A 66 -8.54 8.44 1.81
CA GLU A 66 -7.16 8.22 2.23
C GLU A 66 -7.01 8.47 3.73
N LEU A 67 -5.99 7.88 4.34
CA LEU A 67 -5.61 8.14 5.73
C LEU A 67 -4.21 8.71 5.78
N ILE A 68 -4.09 9.96 6.22
CA ILE A 68 -2.84 10.69 6.31
C ILE A 68 -2.35 10.66 7.75
N VAL A 69 -1.13 10.15 7.95
CA VAL A 69 -0.43 10.18 9.22
C VAL A 69 0.62 11.28 9.14
N PRO A 70 0.42 12.43 9.81
CA PRO A 70 1.40 13.51 9.80
C PRO A 70 2.70 13.08 10.48
N ARG A 71 3.81 13.68 10.06
CA ARG A 71 5.11 13.49 10.70
C ARG A 71 5.06 13.99 12.14
N ALA A 72 5.55 13.16 13.07
CA ALA A 72 5.67 13.49 14.49
C ALA A 72 7.06 13.07 15.00
N GLY A 73 7.79 14.01 15.60
CA GLY A 73 9.18 13.81 16.03
C GLY A 73 10.07 13.31 14.89
N ASP A 74 10.76 12.19 15.12
CA ASP A 74 11.62 11.53 14.14
C ASP A 74 10.87 10.58 13.19
N GLY A 75 9.55 10.42 13.37
CA GLY A 75 8.73 9.61 12.49
C GLY A 75 8.60 10.20 11.08
N GLU A 76 8.26 9.35 10.11
CA GLU A 76 7.89 9.79 8.77
C GLU A 76 6.40 10.09 8.67
N ALA A 77 6.04 10.98 7.73
CA ALA A 77 4.66 11.14 7.31
C ALA A 77 4.29 10.00 6.35
N LEU A 78 3.05 9.53 6.42
CA LEU A 78 2.52 8.45 5.59
C LEU A 78 1.15 8.83 5.03
N SER A 79 0.82 8.37 3.83
CA SER A 79 -0.55 8.39 3.31
C SER A 79 -0.93 6.97 2.89
N PHE A 80 -2.02 6.46 3.46
CA PHE A 80 -2.56 5.15 3.14
C PHE A 80 -3.75 5.30 2.20
N VAL A 81 -3.75 4.52 1.13
CA VAL A 81 -4.84 4.43 0.16
C VAL A 81 -5.24 2.98 -0.04
N GLY A 82 -6.44 2.77 -0.55
CA GLY A 82 -6.99 1.45 -0.77
C GLY A 82 -7.89 1.38 -1.99
N SER A 83 -7.92 0.23 -2.63
CA SER A 83 -8.86 -0.08 -3.71
C SER A 83 -9.33 -1.51 -3.58
N ASP A 84 -10.65 -1.66 -3.52
CA ASP A 84 -11.32 -2.97 -3.48
C ASP A 84 -11.66 -3.45 -4.89
N GLY A 85 -11.48 -4.74 -5.12
CA GLY A 85 -11.87 -5.42 -6.36
C GLY A 85 -12.42 -6.82 -6.09
N PRO A 86 -12.78 -7.58 -7.15
CA PRO A 86 -13.44 -8.88 -7.00
C PRO A 86 -12.57 -9.90 -6.25
N GLY A 87 -12.89 -10.08 -4.96
CA GLY A 87 -12.18 -11.00 -4.08
C GLY A 87 -10.82 -10.47 -3.59
N TRP A 88 -10.47 -9.21 -3.80
CA TRP A 88 -9.17 -8.70 -3.37
C TRP A 88 -9.24 -7.24 -2.95
N PHE A 89 -8.24 -6.83 -2.18
CA PHE A 89 -8.03 -5.47 -1.72
C PHE A 89 -6.57 -5.07 -1.97
N LEU A 90 -6.33 -3.94 -2.63
CA LEU A 90 -5.01 -3.37 -2.86
C LEU A 90 -4.78 -2.19 -1.92
N ARG A 91 -3.73 -2.25 -1.12
CA ARG A 91 -3.27 -1.15 -0.26
C ARG A 91 -2.05 -0.47 -0.88
N GLY A 92 -2.07 0.86 -0.91
CA GLY A 92 -0.93 1.71 -1.19
C GLY A 92 -0.49 2.46 0.07
N VAL A 93 0.81 2.54 0.32
CA VAL A 93 1.38 3.36 1.39
C VAL A 93 2.43 4.30 0.78
N PHE A 94 2.12 5.58 0.77
CA PHE A 94 3.02 6.62 0.29
C PHE A 94 3.88 7.13 1.45
N SER A 95 5.16 7.39 1.16
CA SER A 95 6.05 8.09 2.08
C SER A 95 6.99 9.06 1.35
N GLY A 96 7.66 9.92 2.09
CA GLY A 96 8.46 11.03 1.55
C GLY A 96 7.58 12.15 0.97
N LEU A 97 8.00 12.76 -0.14
CA LEU A 97 7.26 13.86 -0.79
C LEU A 97 5.95 13.37 -1.45
N ALA A 98 5.77 12.05 -1.59
CA ALA A 98 4.56 11.46 -2.16
C ALA A 98 3.38 11.36 -1.17
N VAL A 99 3.54 11.83 0.07
CA VAL A 99 2.43 11.89 1.03
C VAL A 99 1.45 13.01 0.68
N THR A 100 1.95 14.13 0.16
CA THR A 100 1.17 15.31 -0.16
C THR A 100 0.94 15.45 -1.66
N PRO A 101 -0.16 16.06 -2.13
CA PRO A 101 -0.40 16.31 -3.54
C PRO A 101 0.76 17.05 -4.22
N GLY A 102 1.08 16.68 -5.46
CA GLY A 102 2.12 17.31 -6.26
C GLY A 102 2.85 16.32 -7.20
N PRO A 103 3.87 16.78 -7.93
CA PRO A 103 4.48 15.99 -9.01
C PRO A 103 5.09 14.65 -8.58
N ALA A 104 5.55 14.54 -7.34
CA ALA A 104 6.05 13.27 -6.79
C ALA A 104 4.89 12.29 -6.56
N ARG A 105 3.80 12.76 -5.94
CA ARG A 105 2.56 12.01 -5.70
C ARG A 105 1.97 11.51 -7.02
N ASP A 106 1.82 12.38 -8.02
CA ASP A 106 1.17 12.07 -9.29
C ASP A 106 1.82 10.87 -10.00
N LYS A 107 3.17 10.79 -9.96
CA LYS A 107 3.91 9.65 -10.52
C LYS A 107 3.53 8.33 -9.85
N PHE A 108 3.41 8.32 -8.53
CA PHE A 108 3.08 7.10 -7.78
C PHE A 108 1.58 6.79 -7.79
N GLU A 109 0.72 7.79 -7.88
CA GLU A 109 -0.71 7.57 -8.15
C GLU A 109 -0.91 6.88 -9.50
N ASN A 110 -0.15 7.26 -10.53
CA ASN A 110 -0.17 6.55 -11.80
C ASN A 110 0.26 5.08 -11.67
N VAL A 111 1.25 4.78 -10.82
CA VAL A 111 1.64 3.39 -10.49
C VAL A 111 0.49 2.64 -9.83
N PHE A 112 -0.15 3.24 -8.82
CA PHE A 112 -1.29 2.64 -8.13
C PHE A 112 -2.46 2.36 -9.10
N ARG A 113 -2.85 3.36 -9.91
CA ARG A 113 -3.95 3.25 -10.90
C ARG A 113 -3.67 2.23 -12.00
N SER A 114 -2.39 2.08 -12.38
CA SER A 114 -1.97 1.14 -13.42
C SER A 114 -1.75 -0.28 -12.88
N THR A 115 -1.92 -0.49 -11.57
CA THR A 115 -1.74 -1.80 -10.95
C THR A 115 -2.94 -2.69 -11.23
N ILE A 116 -2.67 -3.87 -11.80
CA ILE A 116 -3.66 -4.91 -12.01
C ILE A 116 -3.43 -6.00 -10.99
N VAL A 117 -4.46 -6.30 -10.18
CA VAL A 117 -4.42 -7.40 -9.22
C VAL A 117 -5.07 -8.63 -9.83
N VAL A 118 -4.28 -9.69 -9.99
CA VAL A 118 -4.75 -11.01 -10.43
C VAL A 118 -4.67 -11.97 -9.24
N ARG A 119 -5.77 -12.06 -8.47
CA ARG A 119 -5.87 -12.95 -7.30
C ARG A 119 -5.65 -14.43 -7.65
N GLY A 120 -6.08 -14.86 -8.84
CA GLY A 120 -6.16 -16.28 -9.18
C GLY A 120 -7.35 -16.96 -8.50
N ASP A 121 -7.30 -18.29 -8.46
CA ASP A 121 -8.37 -19.20 -8.06
C ASP A 121 -8.15 -19.85 -6.68
N ARG A 122 -6.99 -19.62 -6.06
CA ARG A 122 -6.63 -20.21 -4.77
C ARG A 122 -7.57 -19.72 -3.66
N VAL A 123 -8.01 -20.65 -2.83
CA VAL A 123 -8.69 -20.33 -1.57
C VAL A 123 -7.65 -19.79 -0.60
N LEU A 124 -7.87 -18.56 -0.16
CA LEU A 124 -7.01 -17.85 0.79
C LEU A 124 -7.88 -17.34 1.94
N PRO A 125 -7.38 -17.37 3.19
CA PRO A 125 -8.04 -16.72 4.32
C PRO A 125 -8.31 -15.24 4.04
N GLU A 126 -9.32 -14.68 4.71
CA GLU A 126 -9.59 -13.25 4.67
C GLU A 126 -8.35 -12.46 5.10
N ARG A 127 -8.01 -11.39 4.37
CA ARG A 127 -6.83 -10.54 4.58
C ARG A 127 -5.48 -11.25 4.47
N ALA A 128 -5.41 -12.47 3.93
CA ALA A 128 -4.14 -13.10 3.61
C ALA A 128 -3.41 -12.33 2.48
N PRO A 129 -2.09 -12.10 2.56
CA PRO A 129 -1.36 -11.40 1.50
C PRO A 129 -1.37 -12.22 0.20
N LEU A 130 -1.52 -11.54 -0.93
CA LEU A 130 -1.41 -12.15 -2.25
C LEU A 130 0.05 -12.22 -2.66
N VAL A 131 0.49 -13.42 -3.05
CA VAL A 131 1.87 -13.65 -3.50
C VAL A 131 2.09 -13.01 -4.87
N LEU A 132 3.14 -12.20 -4.96
CA LEU A 132 3.61 -11.61 -6.21
C LEU A 132 4.33 -12.66 -7.04
N ARG A 133 3.94 -12.75 -8.32
CA ARG A 133 4.68 -13.52 -9.32
C ARG A 133 5.64 -12.60 -10.04
N LEU A 134 6.94 -12.83 -9.84
CA LEU A 134 7.97 -12.08 -10.54
C LEU A 134 8.02 -12.51 -12.01
N PRO A 135 8.25 -11.56 -12.94
CA PRO A 135 8.49 -11.91 -14.32
C PRO A 135 9.77 -12.74 -14.43
N LEU A 136 9.84 -13.60 -15.44
CA LEU A 136 10.92 -14.60 -15.60
C LEU A 136 12.32 -13.97 -15.72
N ASP A 137 12.38 -12.73 -16.18
CA ASP A 137 13.58 -11.93 -16.40
C ASP A 137 13.87 -10.93 -15.26
N ALA A 138 13.16 -11.03 -14.13
CA ALA A 138 13.40 -10.17 -12.97
C ALA A 138 14.82 -10.36 -12.42
N GLN A 139 15.67 -9.34 -12.55
CA GLN A 139 16.97 -9.31 -11.92
C GLN A 139 16.85 -8.95 -10.43
N ILE A 140 16.83 -9.97 -9.57
CA ILE A 140 16.83 -9.79 -8.12
C ILE A 140 18.23 -9.38 -7.68
N ARG A 141 18.40 -8.10 -7.31
CA ARG A 141 19.62 -7.62 -6.65
C ARG A 141 19.46 -7.77 -5.13
N ARG A 142 20.12 -8.75 -4.54
CA ARG A 142 20.27 -8.85 -3.09
C ARG A 142 21.37 -7.87 -2.66
N ARG A 143 21.06 -6.96 -1.74
CA ARG A 143 22.06 -6.14 -1.04
C ARG A 143 22.68 -6.94 0.10
#